data_AF-A0A3M2DEJ6-F1
#
_entry.id   AF-A0A3M2DEJ6-F1
#
_cell.length_a   1.000
_cell.length_b   1.000
_cell.length_c   1.000
_cell.angle_alpha   90.00
_cell.angle_beta   90.00
_cell.angle_gamma   90.00
#
_symmetry.space_group_name_H-M   'P 1'
#
loop_
_entity.id
_entity.type
_entity.pdbx_description
1 polymer ?
#
loop_
_entity_poly.entity_id
_entity_poly.type
_entity_poly.pdbx_seq_one_letter_code
_entity_poly.pdbx_strand_id
1 'polypeptide(L)'
;MRHALSLAALVQCLTRMLWRLARRNQRWRIYDTFLVAENRWRAQRYGINEGLVDFGRRQIVPMPELVEELIALVAEDAEALDCTAEIEGLRDIIRTGTSADRQRRAFQAAIDAGADRADAHRAVVEMLIGEFLEDL
;
A
#
# COMPACT_ATOMS: atom_id res chain seq x y z
N MET A 1 6.62 9.55 -7.56
CA MET A 1 5.26 10.01 -7.86
C MET A 1 4.32 8.86 -8.17
N ARG A 2 4.74 7.81 -8.90
CA ARG A 2 3.86 6.69 -9.29
C ARG A 2 3.09 6.07 -8.13
N HIS A 3 3.77 5.71 -7.02
CA HIS A 3 3.10 5.11 -5.85
C HIS A 3 2.08 6.07 -5.21
N ALA A 4 2.35 7.38 -5.21
CA ALA A 4 1.42 8.38 -4.69
C ALA A 4 0.16 8.50 -5.58
N LEU A 5 0.32 8.47 -6.90
CA LEU A 5 -0.80 8.48 -7.85
C LEU A 5 -1.66 7.22 -7.71
N SER A 6 -1.06 6.03 -7.57
CA SER A 6 -1.79 4.79 -7.32
C SER A 6 -2.62 4.83 -6.03
N LEU A 7 -2.06 5.38 -4.95
CA LEU A 7 -2.78 5.54 -3.70
C LEU A 7 -3.90 6.59 -3.80
N ALA A 8 -3.68 7.68 -4.52
CA ALA A 8 -4.71 8.70 -4.75
C ALA A 8 -5.87 8.13 -5.59
N ALA A 9 -5.57 7.43 -6.68
CA ALA A 9 -6.56 6.76 -7.52
C ALA A 9 -7.36 5.73 -6.71
N LEU A 10 -6.69 4.92 -5.87
CA LEU A 10 -7.36 3.96 -4.99
C LEU A 10 -8.34 4.63 -4.03
N VAL A 11 -7.96 5.73 -3.39
CA VAL A 11 -8.86 6.48 -2.50
C VAL A 11 -10.07 7.00 -3.26
N GLN A 12 -9.87 7.56 -4.46
CA GLN A 12 -10.97 8.05 -5.30
C GLN A 12 -11.90 6.91 -5.74
N CYS A 13 -11.36 5.79 -6.19
CA CYS A 13 -12.13 4.63 -6.61
C CYS A 13 -12.93 4.02 -5.45
N LEU A 14 -12.32 3.86 -4.26
CA LEU A 14 -13.03 3.40 -3.07
C LEU A 14 -14.17 4.35 -2.67
N THR A 15 -13.93 5.66 -2.74
CA THR A 15 -14.96 6.67 -2.44
C THR A 15 -16.13 6.57 -3.41
N ARG A 16 -15.85 6.47 -4.71
CA ARG A 16 -16.86 6.31 -5.75
C ARG A 16 -17.61 4.98 -5.61
N MET A 17 -16.90 3.89 -5.32
CA MET A 17 -17.47 2.57 -5.09
C MET A 17 -18.48 2.61 -3.95
N LEU A 18 -18.08 3.16 -2.79
CA LEU A 18 -18.95 3.30 -1.63
C LEU A 18 -20.19 4.15 -1.94
N TRP A 19 -20.02 5.25 -2.67
CA TRP A 19 -21.13 6.08 -3.11
C TRP A 19 -22.10 5.34 -4.06
N ARG A 20 -21.57 4.60 -5.04
CA ARG A 20 -22.38 3.77 -5.96
C ARG A 20 -23.20 2.74 -5.19
N LEU A 21 -22.58 2.02 -4.24
CA LEU A 21 -23.25 1.02 -3.41
C LEU A 21 -24.34 1.66 -2.54
N ALA A 22 -24.07 2.81 -1.93
CA ALA A 22 -25.05 3.55 -1.14
C ALA A 22 -26.28 3.94 -1.96
N ARG A 23 -26.09 4.39 -3.21
CA ARG A 23 -27.20 4.70 -4.15
C ARG A 23 -28.04 3.48 -4.51
N ARG A 24 -27.51 2.27 -4.36
CA ARG A 24 -28.22 1.00 -4.56
C ARG A 24 -28.75 0.40 -3.25
N ASN A 25 -28.72 1.17 -2.16
CA ASN A 25 -29.10 0.73 -0.82
C ASN A 25 -28.32 -0.52 -0.33
N GLN A 26 -27.09 -0.70 -0.81
CA GLN A 26 -26.18 -1.75 -0.38
C GLN A 26 -25.27 -1.22 0.73
N ARG A 27 -25.08 -2.01 1.79
CA ARG A 27 -24.23 -1.67 2.94
C ARG A 27 -23.29 -2.81 3.25
N TRP A 28 -22.14 -2.47 3.83
CA TRP A 28 -21.16 -3.43 4.27
C TRP A 28 -21.44 -3.90 5.70
N ARG A 29 -20.90 -5.08 6.02
CA ARG A 29 -20.88 -5.57 7.40
C ARG A 29 -20.07 -4.60 8.26
N ILE A 30 -20.65 -4.16 9.35
CA ILE A 30 -19.96 -3.36 10.36
C ILE A 30 -19.19 -4.34 11.24
N TYR A 31 -17.87 -4.20 11.25
CA TYR A 31 -16.99 -4.93 12.17
C TYR A 31 -16.74 -4.08 13.42
N ASP A 32 -16.44 -4.76 14.53
CA ASP A 32 -16.01 -4.11 15.77
C ASP A 32 -14.74 -3.28 15.51
N THR A 33 -14.66 -2.08 16.09
CA THR A 33 -13.52 -1.18 15.94
C THR A 33 -12.23 -1.82 16.45
N PHE A 34 -12.30 -2.71 17.43
CA PHE A 34 -11.18 -3.51 17.91
C PHE A 34 -10.58 -4.39 16.80
N LEU A 35 -11.42 -5.05 15.99
CA LEU A 35 -10.96 -5.89 14.88
C LEU A 35 -10.28 -5.08 13.77
N VAL A 36 -10.81 -3.90 13.48
CA VAL A 36 -10.20 -2.96 12.52
C VAL A 36 -8.86 -2.45 13.07
N ALA A 37 -8.78 -2.17 14.37
CA ALA A 37 -7.56 -1.72 15.02
C ALA A 37 -6.45 -2.79 14.99
N GLU A 38 -6.79 -4.07 15.13
CA GLU A 38 -5.83 -5.18 14.99
C GLU A 38 -5.15 -5.17 13.60
N ASN A 39 -5.93 -5.10 12.52
CA ASN A 39 -5.36 -5.02 11.17
C ASN A 39 -4.55 -3.75 10.95
N ARG A 40 -4.97 -2.62 11.52
CA ARG A 40 -4.19 -1.37 11.49
C ARG A 40 -2.84 -1.54 12.19
N TRP A 41 -2.81 -2.17 13.35
CA TRP A 41 -1.57 -2.44 14.08
C TRP A 41 -0.65 -3.37 13.28
N ARG A 42 -1.19 -4.45 12.70
CA ARG A 42 -0.42 -5.37 11.83
C ARG A 42 0.23 -4.63 10.66
N ALA A 43 -0.54 -3.79 9.95
CA ALA A 43 -0.03 -3.00 8.83
C ALA A 43 1.08 -2.04 9.27
N GLN A 44 0.95 -1.40 10.44
CA GLN A 44 1.98 -0.51 10.98
C GLN A 44 3.25 -1.27 11.39
N ARG A 45 3.10 -2.46 11.99
CA ARG A 45 4.23 -3.23 12.53
C ARG A 45 4.99 -4.01 11.46
N TYR A 46 4.29 -4.56 10.48
CA TYR A 46 4.85 -5.49 9.50
C TYR A 46 4.84 -4.96 8.06
N GLY A 47 4.20 -3.81 7.83
CA GLY A 47 3.99 -3.29 6.49
C GLY A 47 3.17 -4.28 5.67
N ILE A 48 3.70 -4.63 4.51
CA ILE A 48 3.05 -5.55 3.56
C ILE A 48 3.45 -7.03 3.76
N ASN A 49 4.36 -7.33 4.69
CA ASN A 49 5.07 -8.61 4.70
C ASN A 49 4.33 -9.76 5.41
N GLU A 50 3.53 -9.46 6.45
CA GLU A 50 2.90 -10.48 7.31
C GLU A 50 1.38 -10.56 7.13
N GLY A 51 0.82 -9.89 6.12
CA GLY A 51 -0.60 -9.95 5.79
C GLY A 51 -1.55 -9.38 6.85
N LEU A 52 -2.84 -9.42 6.53
CA LEU A 52 -3.94 -8.94 7.37
C LEU A 52 -4.92 -10.07 7.68
N VAL A 53 -5.64 -9.95 8.79
CA VAL A 53 -6.68 -10.91 9.16
C VAL A 53 -7.92 -10.67 8.30
N ASP A 54 -8.32 -11.70 7.56
CA ASP A 54 -9.65 -11.79 6.99
C ASP A 54 -10.57 -12.49 8.00
N PHE A 55 -11.50 -11.72 8.56
CA PHE A 55 -12.44 -12.22 9.57
C PHE A 55 -13.55 -13.12 9.02
N GLY A 56 -13.83 -13.04 7.71
CA GLY A 56 -14.73 -13.96 7.03
C GLY A 56 -14.10 -15.33 6.83
N ARG A 57 -12.85 -15.36 6.34
CA ARG A 57 -12.05 -16.57 6.11
C ARG A 57 -11.42 -17.13 7.38
N ARG A 58 -11.36 -16.34 8.45
CA ARG A 58 -10.73 -16.68 9.75
C ARG A 58 -9.24 -17.05 9.61
N GLN A 59 -8.53 -16.36 8.72
CA GLN A 59 -7.11 -16.58 8.48
C GLN A 59 -6.40 -15.26 8.19
N ILE A 60 -5.07 -15.28 8.30
CA ILE A 60 -4.22 -14.20 7.80
C ILE A 60 -4.07 -14.40 6.29
N VAL A 61 -4.36 -13.35 5.53
CA VAL A 61 -4.26 -13.33 4.07
C VAL A 61 -3.05 -12.46 3.67
N PRO A 62 -2.17 -12.95 2.80
CA PRO A 62 -1.02 -12.18 2.31
C PRO A 62 -1.46 -10.89 1.58
N MET A 63 -0.69 -9.80 1.72
CA MET A 63 -1.00 -8.55 1.01
C MET A 63 -1.08 -8.66 -0.51
N PRO A 64 -0.26 -9.47 -1.23
CA PRO A 64 -0.42 -9.61 -2.67
C PRO A 64 -1.83 -10.07 -3.07
N GLU A 65 -2.38 -11.04 -2.34
CA GLU A 65 -3.74 -11.54 -2.59
C GLU A 65 -4.79 -10.47 -2.29
N LEU A 66 -4.66 -9.77 -1.15
CA LEU A 66 -5.57 -8.68 -0.78
C LEU A 66 -5.55 -7.52 -1.79
N VAL A 67 -4.40 -7.22 -2.39
CA VAL A 67 -4.28 -6.19 -3.43
C VAL A 67 -5.00 -6.61 -4.71
N GLU A 68 -4.89 -7.87 -5.13
CA GLU A 68 -5.65 -8.35 -6.29
C GLU A 68 -7.17 -8.30 -6.04
N GLU A 69 -7.62 -8.70 -4.85
CA GLU A 69 -9.02 -8.56 -4.45
C GLU A 69 -9.47 -7.10 -4.45
N LEU A 70 -8.62 -6.18 -3.98
CA LEU A 70 -8.90 -4.75 -3.95
C LEU A 70 -8.97 -4.13 -5.35
N ILE A 71 -8.06 -4.49 -6.26
CA ILE A 71 -8.09 -4.07 -7.67
C ILE A 71 -9.39 -4.55 -8.32
N ALA A 72 -9.73 -5.84 -8.15
CA ALA A 72 -10.97 -6.39 -8.69
C ALA A 72 -12.22 -5.69 -8.12
N LEU A 73 -12.22 -5.38 -6.82
CA LEU A 73 -13.32 -4.70 -6.14
C LEU A 73 -13.60 -3.31 -6.71
N VAL A 74 -12.56 -2.56 -7.10
CA VAL A 74 -12.68 -1.19 -7.58
C VAL A 74 -12.61 -1.04 -9.11
N ALA A 75 -12.56 -2.13 -9.87
CA ALA A 75 -12.33 -2.12 -11.33
C ALA A 75 -13.35 -1.24 -12.09
N GLU A 76 -14.65 -1.39 -11.82
CA GLU A 76 -15.71 -0.58 -12.45
C GLU A 76 -15.54 0.93 -12.12
N ASP A 77 -15.00 1.25 -10.95
CA ASP A 77 -14.75 2.64 -10.54
C ASP A 77 -13.49 3.21 -11.19
N ALA A 78 -12.46 2.39 -11.37
CA ALA A 78 -11.23 2.75 -12.07
C ALA A 78 -11.51 3.07 -13.55
N GLU A 79 -12.31 2.25 -14.22
CA GLU A 79 -12.77 2.50 -15.59
C GLU A 79 -13.59 3.79 -15.68
N ALA A 80 -14.50 4.01 -14.73
CA ALA A 80 -15.37 5.20 -14.73
C ALA A 80 -14.62 6.50 -14.43
N LEU A 81 -13.45 6.43 -13.78
CA LEU A 81 -12.60 7.58 -13.46
C LEU A 81 -11.38 7.69 -14.39
N ASP A 82 -11.25 6.79 -15.37
CA ASP A 82 -10.11 6.71 -16.29
C ASP A 82 -8.75 6.63 -15.56
N CYS A 83 -8.68 5.81 -14.50
CA CYS A 83 -7.48 5.64 -13.67
C CYS A 83 -7.07 4.17 -13.47
N THR A 84 -7.44 3.30 -14.41
CA THR A 84 -7.10 1.87 -14.39
C THR A 84 -5.59 1.65 -14.29
N ALA A 85 -4.78 2.43 -15.03
CA ALA A 85 -3.32 2.30 -15.00
C ALA A 85 -2.75 2.60 -13.60
N GLU A 86 -3.28 3.60 -12.90
CA GLU A 86 -2.87 3.96 -11.55
C GLU A 86 -3.25 2.86 -10.55
N ILE A 87 -4.44 2.26 -10.69
CA ILE A 87 -4.89 1.14 -9.85
C ILE A 87 -4.00 -0.09 -10.08
N GLU A 88 -3.63 -0.40 -11.32
CA GLU A 88 -2.69 -1.50 -11.61
C GLU A 88 -1.30 -1.24 -11.01
N GLY A 89 -0.92 0.02 -10.83
CA GLY A 89 0.30 0.43 -10.13
C GLY A 89 0.39 -0.05 -8.68
N LEU A 90 -0.72 -0.46 -8.04
CA LEU A 90 -0.68 -1.08 -6.72
C LEU A 90 0.13 -2.39 -6.70
N ARG A 91 0.15 -3.14 -7.82
CA ARG A 91 0.97 -4.37 -7.96
C ARG A 91 2.46 -4.05 -7.86
N ASP A 92 2.87 -2.89 -8.36
CA ASP A 92 4.26 -2.45 -8.31
C ASP A 92 4.73 -2.17 -6.88
N ILE A 93 3.86 -1.58 -6.04
CA ILE A 93 4.15 -1.36 -4.61
C ILE A 93 4.44 -2.69 -3.93
N ILE A 94 3.62 -3.71 -4.19
CA ILE A 94 3.80 -5.05 -3.60
C ILE A 94 5.08 -5.70 -4.12
N ARG A 95 5.36 -5.60 -5.41
CA ARG A 95 6.53 -6.23 -6.06
C ARG A 95 7.86 -5.60 -5.61
N THR A 96 7.92 -4.29 -5.50
CA THR A 96 9.16 -3.54 -5.22
C THR A 96 9.39 -3.29 -3.72
N GLY A 97 8.33 -3.46 -2.92
CA GLY A 97 8.30 -3.13 -1.51
C GLY A 97 8.01 -1.66 -1.25
N THR A 98 7.68 -1.36 -0.01
CA THR A 98 7.38 -0.01 0.46
C THR A 98 8.64 0.86 0.51
N SER A 99 8.46 2.18 0.62
CA SER A 99 9.58 3.09 0.88
C SER A 99 10.35 2.70 2.16
N ALA A 100 9.66 2.21 3.21
CA ALA A 100 10.32 1.72 4.42
C ALA A 100 11.19 0.48 4.15
N ASP A 101 10.81 -0.40 3.21
CA ASP A 101 11.65 -1.53 2.80
C ASP A 101 12.90 -1.04 2.07
N ARG A 102 12.76 -0.08 1.16
CA ARG A 102 13.88 0.51 0.40
C ARG A 102 14.85 1.27 1.30
N GLN A 103 14.35 2.09 2.23
CA GLN A 103 15.17 2.81 3.21
C GLN A 103 15.96 1.86 4.10
N ARG A 104 15.34 0.77 4.59
CA ARG A 104 16.04 -0.24 5.38
C ARG A 104 17.13 -0.95 4.57
N ARG A 105 16.87 -1.27 3.30
CA ARG A 105 17.88 -1.86 2.40
C ARG A 105 19.05 -0.91 2.15
N ALA A 106 18.79 0.36 1.86
CA ALA A 106 19.84 1.37 1.65
C ALA A 106 20.70 1.56 2.91
N PHE A 107 20.07 1.63 4.08
CA PHE A 107 20.78 1.71 5.35
C PHE A 107 21.69 0.49 5.56
N GLN A 108 21.14 -0.72 5.41
CA GLN A 108 21.90 -1.94 5.63
C GLN A 108 23.05 -2.07 4.62
N ALA A 109 22.83 -1.73 3.36
CA ALA A 109 23.87 -1.74 2.33
C ALA A 109 25.03 -0.80 2.67
N ALA A 110 24.75 0.39 3.23
CA ALA A 110 25.80 1.31 3.67
C ALA A 110 26.58 0.74 4.87
N ILE A 111 25.89 0.14 5.85
CA ILE A 111 26.55 -0.54 6.98
C ILE A 111 27.44 -1.69 6.49
N ASP A 112 26.95 -2.52 5.57
CA ASP A 112 27.70 -3.64 5.01
C ASP A 112 28.93 -3.18 4.20
N ALA A 113 28.87 -1.97 3.63
CA ALA A 113 29.99 -1.31 2.98
C ALA A 113 30.99 -0.64 3.95
N GLY A 114 30.77 -0.76 5.27
CA GLY A 114 31.66 -0.24 6.31
C GLY A 114 31.37 1.20 6.74
N ALA A 115 30.24 1.78 6.32
CA ALA A 115 29.83 3.10 6.79
C ALA A 115 29.49 3.06 8.29
N ASP A 116 29.74 4.18 8.98
CA ASP A 116 29.19 4.34 10.32
C ASP A 116 27.67 4.61 10.26
N ARG A 117 27.02 4.68 11.43
CA ARG A 117 25.58 4.87 11.51
C ARG A 117 25.11 6.22 10.94
N ALA A 118 25.89 7.28 11.13
CA ALA A 118 25.54 8.61 10.66
C ALA A 118 25.63 8.66 9.12
N ASP A 119 26.69 8.09 8.57
CA ASP A 119 26.91 7.95 7.13
C ASP A 119 25.84 7.08 6.48
N ALA A 120 25.45 5.96 7.11
CA ALA A 120 24.35 5.11 6.64
C ALA A 120 23.00 5.84 6.63
N HIS A 121 22.73 6.71 7.61
CA HIS A 121 21.54 7.57 7.56
C HIS A 121 21.61 8.61 6.44
N ARG A 122 22.78 9.18 6.14
CA ARG A 122 22.94 10.09 5.00
C ARG A 122 22.71 9.37 3.67
N ALA A 123 23.21 8.15 3.51
CA ALA A 123 22.95 7.32 2.33
C ALA A 123 21.43 7.08 2.09
N VAL A 124 20.65 6.90 3.16
CA VAL A 124 19.18 6.79 3.05
C VAL A 124 18.57 8.10 2.54
N VAL A 125 19.02 9.25 3.05
CA VAL A 125 18.52 10.57 2.62
C VAL A 125 18.89 10.85 1.16
N GLU A 126 20.12 10.55 0.75
CA GLU A 126 20.57 10.68 -0.64
C GLU A 126 19.74 9.81 -1.58
N MET A 127 19.46 8.56 -1.20
CA MET A 127 18.56 7.69 -1.95
C MET A 127 17.14 8.27 -2.08
N LEU A 128 16.58 8.82 -0.99
CA LEU A 128 15.25 9.44 -1.02
C LEU A 128 15.20 10.69 -1.90
N ILE A 129 16.27 11.50 -1.91
CA ILE A 129 16.40 12.65 -2.81
C ILE A 129 16.45 12.17 -4.27
N GLY A 130 17.23 11.13 -4.56
CA GLY A 130 17.31 10.52 -5.88
C GLY A 130 15.94 10.03 -6.37
N GLU A 131 15.24 9.23 -5.57
CA GLU A 131 13.89 8.73 -5.90
C GLU A 131 12.91 9.87 -6.17
N PHE A 132 12.96 10.95 -5.38
CA PHE A 132 12.08 12.09 -5.57
C PHE A 132 12.34 12.83 -6.90
N LEU A 133 13.61 12.96 -7.30
CA LEU A 133 14.01 13.65 -8.53
C LEU A 133 13.75 12.83 -9.79
N GLU A 134 13.90 11.50 -9.75
CA GLU A 134 13.59 10.61 -10.89
C GLU A 134 12.10 10.61 -11.26
N ASP A 135 11.26 10.95 -10.29
CA ASP A 135 9.80 10.93 -10.41
C ASP A 135 9.18 12.29 -10.79
N LEU A 136 9.99 13.34 -10.96
CA LEU A 136 9.59 14.70 -11.37
C LEU A 136 9.70 14.88 -12.89
#